data_AF-A0A1G1AHM3-F1
#
_entry.id   AF-A0A1G1AHM3-F1
#
_cell.length_a   1.000
_cell.length_b   1.000
_cell.length_c   1.000
_cell.angle_alpha   90.00
_cell.angle_beta   90.00
_cell.angle_gamma   90.00
#
_symmetry.space_group_name_H-M   'P 1'
#
loop_
_entity.id
_entity.type
_entity.pdbx_description
1 polymer ?
#
loop_
_entity_poly.entity_id
_entity_poly.type
_entity_poly.pdbx_seq_one_letter_code
_entity_poly.pdbx_strand_id
1 'polypeptide(L)'
;MNCRRSEILRGKFVRLWYRNILLEFLNGHDNEKCLWFLVMSKRQFLLTGNMFLSVLLVLLSGCLYGSRTDRSCFISANLLDDGRVLFSFQELVYCPAQGLAAFPDGGIPKYKKDNNALFIFDPASGALRLLMREKNHRWEHGQGSLFVMKSCGNVALVSQGGQVRGKPSSSIRHWLVDVGNGRTQELELKENFAREGRDVGAIYLVSSDGTLVFVNNPLVQEDGRSSKRRDEGPSQIWVRRPEGKIVKAGDGPHYEGYVDGSVIYWVEGTRQFIGYRVNDNTRRTLHGYRTPLGLPDVTRGVSVSSGGSGMELGNKVGDSWKYEPLPVTSAQVLKKM
;
A
#
# COMPACT_ATOMS: atom_id res chain seq x y z
N MET A 1 20.09 7.19 6.17
CA MET A 1 21.45 6.79 6.64
C MET A 1 22.61 7.57 5.98
N ASN A 2 22.38 8.67 5.24
CA ASN A 2 23.47 9.43 4.58
C ASN A 2 23.93 10.72 5.30
N CYS A 3 23.39 11.03 6.48
CA CYS A 3 23.76 12.28 7.19
C CYS A 3 25.12 12.21 7.93
N ARG A 4 25.57 11.01 8.33
CA ARG A 4 26.89 10.85 9.01
C ARG A 4 28.10 10.91 8.08
N ARG A 5 27.93 10.73 6.76
CA ARG A 5 29.06 10.80 5.80
C ARG A 5 29.48 12.23 5.46
N SER A 6 28.57 13.22 5.53
CA SER A 6 28.92 14.61 5.21
C SER A 6 29.68 15.32 6.33
N GLU A 7 29.45 14.95 7.60
CA GLU A 7 30.21 15.48 8.74
C GLU A 7 31.68 14.99 8.72
N ILE A 8 31.92 13.74 8.32
CA ILE A 8 33.27 13.17 8.23
C ILE A 8 34.08 13.81 7.09
N LEU A 9 33.44 14.14 5.97
CA LEU A 9 34.09 14.82 4.84
C LEU A 9 34.41 16.29 5.16
N ARG A 10 33.54 17.01 5.89
CA ARG A 10 33.81 18.38 6.34
C ARG A 10 34.95 18.44 7.37
N GLY A 11 35.03 17.48 8.29
CA GLY A 11 36.12 17.42 9.27
C GLY A 11 37.50 17.12 8.66
N LYS A 12 37.57 16.29 7.60
CA LYS A 12 38.83 15.96 6.92
C LYS A 12 39.36 17.13 6.07
N PHE A 13 38.48 17.89 5.42
CA PHE A 13 38.90 19.02 4.58
C PHE A 13 39.51 20.16 5.42
N VAL A 14 38.91 20.46 6.58
CA VAL A 14 39.43 21.49 7.51
C VAL A 14 40.78 21.08 8.11
N ARG A 15 40.98 19.79 8.44
CA ARG A 15 42.27 19.30 8.96
C ARG A 15 43.39 19.29 7.92
N LEU A 16 43.10 18.98 6.65
CA LEU A 16 44.09 19.01 5.57
C LEU A 16 44.53 20.44 5.22
N TRP A 17 43.59 21.38 5.24
CA TRP A 17 43.88 22.79 4.98
C TRP A 17 44.76 23.42 6.08
N TYR A 18 44.45 23.15 7.36
CA TYR A 18 45.28 23.63 8.47
C TYR A 18 46.68 23.01 8.49
N ARG A 19 46.83 21.73 8.10
CA ARG A 19 48.12 21.04 8.14
C ARG A 19 49.10 21.55 7.07
N ASN A 20 48.62 21.93 5.87
CA ASN A 20 49.48 22.49 4.83
C ASN A 20 49.94 23.91 5.16
N ILE A 21 49.06 24.72 5.77
CA ILE A 21 49.43 26.08 6.23
C ILE A 21 50.47 26.01 7.35
N LEU A 22 50.36 25.06 8.28
CA LEU A 22 51.31 24.91 9.38
C LEU A 22 52.69 24.41 8.92
N LEU A 23 52.74 23.58 7.87
CA LEU A 23 53.99 23.04 7.31
C LEU A 23 54.78 24.08 6.51
N GLU A 24 54.11 25.01 5.82
CA GLU A 24 54.80 26.15 5.20
C GLU A 24 55.32 27.16 6.23
N PHE A 25 54.64 27.28 7.37
CA PHE A 25 55.04 28.20 8.45
C PHE A 25 56.30 27.76 9.21
N LEU A 26 56.61 26.45 9.22
CA LEU A 26 57.75 25.90 9.96
C LEU A 26 59.06 25.83 9.16
N ASN A 27 59.03 26.07 7.84
CA ASN A 27 60.19 25.88 6.96
C ASN A 27 60.81 27.17 6.39
N GLY A 28 60.36 28.36 6.80
CA GLY A 28 60.81 29.65 6.23
C GLY A 28 61.63 30.52 7.18
N HIS A 29 62.93 30.65 6.91
CA HIS A 29 63.94 31.39 7.68
C HIS A 29 63.99 32.90 7.33
N ASP A 30 62.85 33.60 7.32
CA ASP A 30 62.82 35.02 6.91
C ASP A 30 61.84 35.84 7.77
N ASN A 31 62.34 36.36 8.89
CA ASN A 31 61.54 37.03 9.93
C ASN A 31 60.87 38.35 9.47
N GLU A 32 61.39 39.01 8.42
CA GLU A 32 60.80 40.25 7.91
C GLU A 32 59.59 40.05 7.00
N LYS A 33 59.48 38.89 6.31
CA LYS A 33 58.28 38.54 5.54
C LYS A 33 57.13 38.07 6.43
N CYS A 34 57.45 37.51 7.61
CA CYS A 34 56.43 37.11 8.60
C CYS A 34 55.64 38.30 9.16
N LEU A 35 56.26 39.47 9.33
CA LEU A 35 55.56 40.64 9.88
C LEU A 35 54.55 41.23 8.90
N TRP A 36 54.89 41.28 7.60
CA TRP A 36 53.95 41.69 6.55
C TRP A 36 52.84 40.65 6.32
N PHE A 37 53.15 39.35 6.44
CA PHE A 37 52.13 38.31 6.40
C PHE A 37 51.18 38.38 7.60
N LEU A 38 51.65 38.71 8.80
CA LEU A 38 50.80 38.90 10.00
C LEU A 38 49.94 40.17 9.95
N VAL A 39 50.42 41.25 9.33
CA VAL A 39 49.67 42.51 9.18
C VAL A 39 48.67 42.44 8.01
N MET A 40 49.04 41.82 6.88
CA MET A 40 48.09 41.49 5.80
C MET A 40 47.06 40.44 6.26
N SER A 41 47.49 39.43 7.03
CA SER A 41 46.63 38.44 7.67
C SER A 41 45.64 39.11 8.62
N LYS A 42 46.04 40.01 9.54
CA LYS A 42 45.06 40.67 10.42
C LYS A 42 43.99 41.46 9.68
N ARG A 43 44.33 42.16 8.59
CA ARG A 43 43.34 42.88 7.76
C ARG A 43 42.48 41.93 6.90
N GLN A 44 43.07 40.90 6.30
CA GLN A 44 42.32 39.88 5.56
C GLN A 44 41.49 38.98 6.48
N PHE A 45 41.90 38.73 7.73
CA PHE A 45 41.17 37.94 8.73
C PHE A 45 40.03 38.73 9.36
N LEU A 46 40.16 40.06 9.49
CA LEU A 46 39.05 40.93 9.86
C LEU A 46 38.02 41.07 8.72
N LEU A 47 38.45 41.16 7.46
CA LEU A 47 37.56 41.21 6.29
C LEU A 47 36.91 39.85 6.00
N THR A 48 37.67 38.76 6.00
CA THR A 48 37.14 37.39 5.81
C THR A 48 36.37 36.90 7.02
N GLY A 49 36.77 37.27 8.24
CA GLY A 49 36.05 36.96 9.47
C GLY A 49 34.68 37.64 9.51
N ASN A 50 34.58 38.91 9.10
CA ASN A 50 33.29 39.60 9.01
C ASN A 50 32.42 39.05 7.87
N MET A 51 33.00 38.68 6.72
CA MET A 51 32.25 37.97 5.69
C MET A 51 31.77 36.60 6.16
N PHE A 52 32.62 35.83 6.85
CA PHE A 52 32.25 34.50 7.35
C PHE A 52 31.20 34.59 8.45
N LEU A 53 31.28 35.59 9.33
CA LEU A 53 30.29 35.84 10.37
C LEU A 53 28.97 36.34 9.77
N SER A 54 29.00 37.21 8.74
CA SER A 54 27.80 37.69 8.05
C SER A 54 27.12 36.58 7.26
N VAL A 55 27.90 35.76 6.55
CA VAL A 55 27.41 34.56 5.87
C VAL A 55 26.88 33.55 6.90
N LEU A 56 27.56 33.33 8.02
CA LEU A 56 27.10 32.44 9.09
C LEU A 56 25.82 32.97 9.77
N LEU A 57 25.68 34.27 9.97
CA LEU A 57 24.46 34.91 10.50
C LEU A 57 23.30 34.79 9.52
N VAL A 58 23.53 35.03 8.22
CA VAL A 58 22.54 34.78 7.16
C VAL A 58 22.17 33.30 7.09
N LEU A 59 23.15 32.40 7.28
CA LEU A 59 22.95 30.96 7.33
C LEU A 59 22.16 30.50 8.55
N LEU A 60 22.39 31.10 9.72
CA LEU A 60 21.68 30.79 10.97
C LEU A 60 20.26 31.40 10.99
N SER A 61 20.03 32.54 10.35
CA SER A 61 18.71 33.14 10.20
C SER A 61 17.83 32.46 9.14
N GLY A 62 18.40 31.65 8.25
CA GLY A 62 17.70 31.14 7.06
C GLY A 62 16.99 29.79 7.21
N CYS A 63 16.99 29.16 8.38
CA CYS A 63 16.16 27.98 8.66
C CYS A 63 14.70 28.38 8.97
N LEU A 64 14.09 29.12 8.05
CA LEU A 64 12.71 29.55 8.15
C LEU A 64 11.79 28.48 7.58
N TYR A 65 10.69 28.24 8.28
CA TYR A 65 9.58 27.48 7.73
C TYR A 65 8.45 28.46 7.44
N GLY A 66 7.73 28.21 6.35
CA GLY A 66 6.59 29.03 5.97
C GLY A 66 5.42 28.92 6.94
N SER A 67 4.36 29.67 6.63
CA SER A 67 3.10 29.59 7.35
C SER A 67 2.55 28.16 7.36
N ARG A 68 1.76 27.85 8.38
CA ARG A 68 1.07 26.57 8.50
C ARG A 68 0.16 26.35 7.29
N THR A 69 0.36 25.23 6.61
CA THR A 69 -0.49 24.71 5.52
C THR A 69 -1.29 23.54 6.05
N ASP A 70 -2.59 23.53 5.76
CA ASP A 70 -3.49 22.42 6.02
C ASP A 70 -3.84 21.74 4.68
N ARG A 71 -3.51 20.46 4.57
CA ARG A 71 -3.83 19.58 3.44
C ARG A 71 -4.72 18.42 3.87
N SER A 72 -5.43 18.58 4.98
CA SER A 72 -6.35 17.56 5.46
C SER A 72 -7.46 17.32 4.43
N CYS A 73 -7.79 16.05 4.20
CA CYS A 73 -8.70 15.67 3.14
C CYS A 73 -9.51 14.41 3.47
N PHE A 74 -10.64 14.30 2.81
CA PHE A 74 -11.43 13.07 2.77
C PHE A 74 -10.73 12.02 1.89
N ILE A 75 -10.74 10.76 2.32
CA ILE A 75 -10.06 9.68 1.61
C ILE A 75 -11.07 8.69 1.01
N SER A 76 -12.01 8.18 1.82
CA SER A 76 -12.99 7.20 1.37
C SER A 76 -14.24 7.21 2.24
N ALA A 77 -15.37 6.75 1.72
CA ALA A 77 -16.57 6.49 2.49
C ALA A 77 -17.30 5.24 2.01
N ASN A 78 -18.15 4.71 2.88
CA ASN A 78 -19.10 3.67 2.60
C ASN A 78 -20.43 3.99 3.29
N LEU A 79 -21.53 3.72 2.59
CA LEU A 79 -22.87 3.85 3.15
C LEU A 79 -23.20 2.55 3.89
N LEU A 80 -23.70 2.69 5.13
CA LEU A 80 -24.14 1.56 5.93
C LEU A 80 -25.60 1.24 5.64
N ASP A 81 -26.02 0.01 5.98
CA ASP A 81 -27.39 -0.47 5.73
C ASP A 81 -28.47 0.37 6.44
N ASP A 82 -28.10 1.06 7.53
CA ASP A 82 -28.97 1.97 8.29
C ASP A 82 -28.92 3.44 7.84
N GLY A 83 -28.25 3.73 6.73
CA GLY A 83 -28.16 5.07 6.14
C GLY A 83 -27.07 5.97 6.75
N ARG A 84 -26.36 5.52 7.80
CA ARG A 84 -25.18 6.23 8.31
C ARG A 84 -24.01 6.10 7.34
N VAL A 85 -23.09 7.05 7.39
CA VAL A 85 -21.91 7.09 6.53
C VAL A 85 -20.65 6.82 7.35
N LEU A 86 -19.96 5.72 7.04
CA LEU A 86 -18.63 5.44 7.55
C LEU A 86 -17.60 6.05 6.61
N PHE A 87 -16.72 6.91 7.10
CA PHE A 87 -15.71 7.55 6.24
C PHE A 87 -14.36 7.72 6.92
N SER A 88 -13.32 7.77 6.09
CA SER A 88 -11.96 8.05 6.51
C SER A 88 -11.50 9.44 6.06
N PHE A 89 -10.71 10.05 6.91
CA PHE A 89 -10.18 11.40 6.75
C PHE A 89 -8.73 11.44 7.18
N GLN A 90 -7.88 12.09 6.38
CA GLN A 90 -6.48 12.34 6.72
C GLN A 90 -6.33 13.78 7.23
N GLU A 91 -5.77 13.92 8.42
CA GLU A 91 -5.37 15.21 8.99
C GLU A 91 -3.87 15.43 8.71
N LEU A 92 -3.57 16.28 7.71
CA LEU A 92 -2.20 16.59 7.29
C LEU A 92 -1.93 18.09 7.42
N VAL A 93 -1.12 18.44 8.42
CA VAL A 93 -0.75 19.83 8.70
C VAL A 93 0.77 19.93 8.72
N TYR A 94 1.33 20.87 7.96
CA TYR A 94 2.78 21.08 7.90
C TYR A 94 3.12 22.55 7.69
N CYS A 95 4.38 22.90 7.93
CA CYS A 95 4.96 24.17 7.52
C CYS A 95 5.95 23.88 6.38
N PRO A 96 5.78 24.43 5.17
CA PRO A 96 6.70 24.18 4.07
C PRO A 96 8.09 24.71 4.43
N ALA A 97 9.13 24.03 3.96
CA ALA A 97 10.48 24.56 4.09
C ALA A 97 10.60 25.85 3.25
N GLN A 98 11.30 26.85 3.77
CA GLN A 98 11.57 28.12 3.06
C GLN A 98 13.04 28.52 3.27
N GLY A 99 13.52 29.46 2.45
CA GLY A 99 14.91 29.94 2.53
C GLY A 99 15.92 28.80 2.43
N LEU A 100 16.84 28.72 3.39
CA LEU A 100 17.87 27.67 3.41
C LEU A 100 17.34 26.30 3.76
N ALA A 101 16.23 26.21 4.50
CA ALA A 101 15.60 24.92 4.77
C ALA A 101 15.08 24.28 3.47
N ALA A 102 14.75 25.10 2.46
CA ALA A 102 14.30 24.66 1.14
C ALA A 102 15.45 24.38 0.15
N PHE A 103 16.69 24.78 0.43
CA PHE A 103 17.79 24.64 -0.52
C PHE A 103 18.51 23.29 -0.36
N PRO A 104 18.95 22.62 -1.45
CA PRO A 104 18.77 22.95 -2.88
C PRO A 104 17.47 22.41 -3.49
N ASP A 105 16.86 21.37 -2.92
CA ASP A 105 15.84 20.55 -3.60
C ASP A 105 14.41 20.75 -3.05
N GLY A 106 14.07 21.94 -2.58
CA GLY A 106 12.77 22.27 -1.97
C GLY A 106 12.65 21.96 -0.47
N GLY A 107 13.62 21.27 0.13
CA GLY A 107 13.69 21.00 1.56
C GLY A 107 12.65 20.00 2.08
N ILE A 108 12.78 19.64 3.35
CA ILE A 108 11.82 18.75 4.03
C ILE A 108 10.84 19.62 4.82
N PRO A 109 9.52 19.58 4.55
CA PRO A 109 8.54 20.30 5.34
C PRO A 109 8.57 19.88 6.81
N LYS A 110 8.24 20.82 7.71
CA LYS A 110 8.04 20.51 9.13
C LYS A 110 6.60 20.06 9.34
N TYR A 111 6.38 18.76 9.31
CA TYR A 111 5.08 18.17 9.60
C TYR A 111 4.69 18.37 11.07
N LYS A 112 3.48 18.89 11.28
CA LYS A 112 2.88 19.16 12.60
C LYS A 112 1.88 18.07 12.98
N LYS A 113 1.08 17.61 12.00
CA LYS A 113 0.12 16.53 12.15
C LYS A 113 0.08 15.70 10.88
N ASP A 114 0.00 14.39 11.06
CA ASP A 114 -0.19 13.41 9.99
C ASP A 114 -0.88 12.20 10.60
N ASN A 115 -2.20 12.33 10.72
CA ASN A 115 -3.06 11.33 11.35
C ASN A 115 -4.11 10.89 10.34
N ASN A 116 -4.50 9.63 10.40
CA ASN A 116 -5.75 9.19 9.81
C ASN A 116 -6.80 9.06 10.91
N ALA A 117 -8.04 9.31 10.55
CA ALA A 117 -9.18 9.12 11.39
C ALA A 117 -10.30 8.42 10.61
N LEU A 118 -11.05 7.59 11.32
CA LEU A 118 -12.25 6.94 10.83
C LEU A 118 -13.43 7.47 11.64
N PHE A 119 -14.45 7.94 10.96
CA PHE A 119 -15.63 8.53 11.57
C PHE A 119 -16.89 7.85 11.06
N ILE A 120 -17.92 7.90 11.88
CA ILE A 120 -19.30 7.66 11.45
C ILE A 120 -20.10 8.95 11.55
N PHE A 121 -20.80 9.28 10.48
CA PHE A 121 -21.73 10.39 10.39
C PHE A 121 -23.15 9.87 10.24
N ASP A 122 -24.06 10.38 11.05
CA ASP A 122 -25.49 10.12 10.94
C ASP A 122 -26.16 11.35 10.29
N PRO A 123 -26.61 11.25 9.02
CA PRO A 123 -27.26 12.36 8.33
C PRO A 123 -28.56 12.83 8.98
N ALA A 124 -29.28 11.95 9.67
CA ALA A 124 -30.58 12.27 10.26
C ALA A 124 -30.43 13.18 11.49
N SER A 125 -29.43 12.92 12.32
CA SER A 125 -29.15 13.69 13.54
C SER A 125 -28.06 14.75 13.37
N GLY A 126 -27.26 14.68 12.30
CA GLY A 126 -26.04 15.46 12.13
C GLY A 126 -24.90 15.02 13.07
N ALA A 127 -25.07 13.91 13.80
CA ALA A 127 -24.08 13.44 14.76
C ALA A 127 -22.84 12.88 14.05
N LEU A 128 -21.66 13.28 14.53
CA LEU A 128 -20.37 12.79 14.07
C LEU A 128 -19.64 12.12 15.24
N ARG A 129 -19.20 10.88 15.05
CA ARG A 129 -18.45 10.13 16.06
C ARG A 129 -17.15 9.57 15.49
N LEU A 130 -16.05 9.78 16.23
CA LEU A 130 -14.74 9.19 15.92
C LEU A 130 -14.73 7.73 16.36
N LEU A 131 -14.33 6.82 15.46
CA LEU A 131 -14.20 5.39 15.73
C LEU A 131 -12.74 4.99 15.95
N MET A 132 -11.84 5.51 15.12
CA MET A 132 -10.42 5.15 15.13
C MET A 132 -9.57 6.37 14.78
N ARG A 133 -8.42 6.50 15.41
CA ARG A 133 -7.39 7.48 15.05
C ARG A 133 -6.04 6.79 15.03
N GLU A 134 -5.32 6.92 13.92
CA GLU A 134 -4.01 6.30 13.72
C GLU A 134 -2.98 7.32 13.27
N LYS A 135 -1.78 7.30 13.88
CA LYS A 135 -0.68 8.18 13.47
C LYS A 135 0.09 7.56 12.30
N ASN A 136 0.39 8.34 11.26
CA ASN A 136 1.17 7.91 10.08
C ASN A 136 2.69 7.85 10.34
N HIS A 137 3.10 7.10 11.36
CA HIS A 137 4.51 6.97 11.73
C HIS A 137 5.29 6.00 10.83
N ARG A 138 4.62 4.99 10.25
CA ARG A 138 5.24 3.98 9.36
C ARG A 138 5.40 4.45 7.92
N TRP A 139 4.54 5.38 7.49
CA TRP A 139 4.43 5.83 6.11
C TRP A 139 5.17 7.14 5.92
N GLU A 140 5.74 7.36 4.73
CA GLU A 140 6.21 8.67 4.30
C GLU A 140 5.13 9.71 4.54
N HIS A 141 5.56 10.91 4.91
CA HIS A 141 4.64 11.94 5.35
C HIS A 141 3.59 12.26 4.27
N GLY A 142 2.32 12.28 4.67
CA GLY A 142 1.19 12.47 3.76
C GLY A 142 0.82 11.27 2.89
N GLN A 143 1.59 10.17 2.90
CA GLN A 143 1.34 9.01 2.03
C GLN A 143 0.47 7.94 2.69
N GLY A 144 0.48 7.85 4.02
CA GLY A 144 -0.30 6.85 4.75
C GLY A 144 -1.78 7.21 4.80
N SER A 145 -2.63 6.44 4.13
CA SER A 145 -4.08 6.71 4.06
C SER A 145 -4.89 5.51 4.57
N LEU A 146 -5.95 5.78 5.34
CA LEU A 146 -6.95 4.77 5.71
C LEU A 146 -8.03 4.70 4.62
N PHE A 147 -8.32 3.50 4.13
CA PHE A 147 -9.37 3.23 3.16
C PHE A 147 -10.42 2.30 3.77
N VAL A 148 -11.68 2.69 3.68
CA VAL A 148 -12.82 1.83 3.99
C VAL A 148 -13.03 0.91 2.80
N MET A 149 -12.64 -0.36 2.92
CA MET A 149 -12.76 -1.31 1.81
C MET A 149 -14.20 -1.79 1.63
N LYS A 150 -14.84 -2.20 2.74
CA LYS A 150 -16.21 -2.71 2.74
C LYS A 150 -16.80 -2.65 4.14
N SER A 151 -18.10 -2.42 4.26
CA SER A 151 -18.90 -2.64 5.46
C SER A 151 -19.92 -3.75 5.24
N CYS A 152 -20.24 -4.47 6.30
CA CYS A 152 -21.29 -5.47 6.34
C CYS A 152 -21.92 -5.44 7.74
N GLY A 153 -23.19 -5.00 7.83
CA GLY A 153 -23.81 -4.70 9.12
C GLY A 153 -22.97 -3.71 9.95
N ASN A 154 -22.64 -4.09 11.20
CA ASN A 154 -21.86 -3.27 12.12
C ASN A 154 -20.34 -3.48 12.04
N VAL A 155 -19.83 -4.22 11.06
CA VAL A 155 -18.39 -4.46 10.91
C VAL A 155 -17.89 -3.82 9.62
N ALA A 156 -16.72 -3.19 9.67
CA ALA A 156 -16.03 -2.64 8.53
C ALA A 156 -14.62 -3.21 8.40
N LEU A 157 -14.23 -3.53 7.17
CA LEU A 157 -12.85 -3.83 6.81
C LEU A 157 -12.18 -2.53 6.35
N VAL A 158 -11.15 -2.14 7.07
CA VAL A 158 -10.38 -0.92 6.81
C VAL A 158 -8.94 -1.32 6.50
N SER A 159 -8.34 -0.71 5.48
CA SER A 159 -6.92 -0.89 5.17
C SER A 159 -6.15 0.42 5.35
N GLN A 160 -4.88 0.33 5.69
CA GLN A 160 -3.94 1.46 5.63
C GLN A 160 -2.81 1.09 4.69
N GLY A 161 -2.60 1.92 3.68
CA GLY A 161 -1.53 1.77 2.71
C GLY A 161 -0.83 3.10 2.45
N GLY A 162 0.32 3.03 1.77
CA GLY A 162 1.12 4.19 1.40
C GLY A 162 2.55 3.79 1.03
N GLN A 163 3.40 4.79 0.80
CA GLN A 163 4.84 4.58 0.69
C GLN A 163 5.44 4.44 2.10
N VAL A 164 6.13 3.34 2.39
CA VAL A 164 6.74 3.10 3.72
C VAL A 164 8.01 3.93 3.89
N ARG A 165 8.28 4.40 5.12
CA ARG A 165 9.55 5.05 5.46
C ARG A 165 10.71 4.06 5.43
N GLY A 166 11.77 4.42 4.71
CA GLY A 166 13.00 3.64 4.70
C GLY A 166 12.99 2.54 3.64
N LYS A 167 13.18 1.27 4.05
CA LYS A 167 13.28 0.17 3.07
C LYS A 167 11.91 -0.07 2.43
N PRO A 168 11.84 -0.14 1.09
CA PRO A 168 10.58 -0.44 0.40
C PRO A 168 10.06 -1.78 0.90
N SER A 169 8.88 -1.75 1.51
CA SER A 169 8.14 -2.94 1.91
C SER A 169 6.67 -2.66 1.66
N SER A 170 5.95 -3.63 1.11
CA SER A 170 4.49 -3.61 1.13
C SER A 170 4.05 -3.98 2.55
N SER A 171 3.58 -2.99 3.30
CA SER A 171 3.05 -3.21 4.66
C SER A 171 1.64 -2.65 4.78
N ILE A 172 0.77 -3.06 3.86
CA ILE A 172 -0.66 -2.76 4.02
C ILE A 172 -1.13 -3.40 5.32
N ARG A 173 -1.71 -2.59 6.19
CA ARG A 173 -2.33 -3.05 7.44
C ARG A 173 -3.82 -3.13 7.24
N HIS A 174 -4.46 -4.10 7.88
CA HIS A 174 -5.89 -4.29 7.80
C HIS A 174 -6.48 -4.35 9.21
N TRP A 175 -7.66 -3.78 9.39
CA TRP A 175 -8.43 -3.85 10.62
C TRP A 175 -9.85 -4.29 10.33
N LEU A 176 -10.41 -5.07 11.25
CA LEU A 176 -11.85 -5.11 11.46
C LEU A 176 -12.21 -4.03 12.48
N VAL A 177 -13.20 -3.22 12.14
CA VAL A 177 -13.71 -2.16 13.01
C VAL A 177 -15.18 -2.44 13.29
N ASP A 178 -15.52 -2.60 14.57
CA ASP A 178 -16.90 -2.58 15.04
C ASP A 178 -17.40 -1.14 15.03
N VAL A 179 -18.32 -0.86 14.12
CA VAL A 179 -18.88 0.46 13.89
C VAL A 179 -19.78 0.90 15.06
N GLY A 180 -20.39 -0.04 15.78
CA GLY A 180 -21.25 0.24 16.92
C GLY A 180 -20.47 0.86 18.07
N ASN A 181 -19.37 0.23 18.48
CA ASN A 181 -18.61 0.63 19.68
C ASN A 181 -17.20 1.22 19.39
N GLY A 182 -16.72 1.17 18.15
CA GLY A 182 -15.39 1.66 17.75
C GLY A 182 -14.25 0.71 18.09
N ARG A 183 -14.53 -0.52 18.54
CA ARG A 183 -13.50 -1.52 18.80
C ARG A 183 -12.81 -1.90 17.49
N THR A 184 -11.48 -1.94 17.53
CA THR A 184 -10.66 -2.32 16.39
C THR A 184 -9.90 -3.61 16.66
N GLN A 185 -9.74 -4.43 15.62
CA GLN A 185 -8.89 -5.62 15.62
C GLN A 185 -7.97 -5.55 14.40
N GLU A 186 -6.68 -5.37 14.64
CA GLU A 186 -5.68 -5.49 13.57
C GLU A 186 -5.55 -6.94 13.12
N LEU A 187 -5.39 -7.13 11.80
CA LEU A 187 -5.28 -8.43 11.17
C LEU A 187 -3.84 -8.68 10.73
N GLU A 188 -3.19 -9.69 11.32
CA GLU A 188 -1.83 -10.13 10.97
C GLU A 188 -1.83 -11.03 9.73
N LEU A 189 -2.40 -10.54 8.62
CA LEU A 189 -2.66 -11.37 7.44
C LEU A 189 -1.37 -11.90 6.79
N LYS A 190 -0.33 -11.06 6.70
CA LYS A 190 0.92 -11.43 6.03
C LYS A 190 1.59 -12.62 6.70
N GLU A 191 1.74 -12.60 8.02
CA GLU A 191 2.37 -13.68 8.77
C GLU A 191 1.51 -14.93 8.81
N ASN A 192 0.19 -14.77 8.91
CA ASN A 192 -0.75 -15.88 8.89
C ASN A 192 -0.74 -16.61 7.53
N PHE A 193 -0.78 -15.89 6.41
CA PHE A 193 -0.72 -16.52 5.08
C PHE A 193 0.67 -17.02 4.71
N ALA A 194 1.74 -16.35 5.15
CA ALA A 194 3.10 -16.85 4.93
C ALA A 194 3.33 -18.22 5.58
N ARG A 195 2.74 -18.46 6.77
CA ARG A 195 2.76 -19.78 7.43
C ARG A 195 2.06 -20.87 6.60
N GLU A 196 1.08 -20.49 5.80
CA GLU A 196 0.37 -21.38 4.88
C GLU A 196 1.03 -21.45 3.48
N GLY A 197 2.18 -20.78 3.28
CA GLY A 197 2.85 -20.67 1.99
C GLY A 197 2.05 -19.86 0.97
N ARG A 198 1.35 -18.81 1.40
CA ARG A 198 0.46 -17.98 0.58
C ARG A 198 0.72 -16.49 0.73
N ASP A 199 0.40 -15.73 -0.32
CA ASP A 199 0.32 -14.26 -0.25
C ASP A 199 -1.07 -13.82 0.25
N VAL A 200 -1.20 -12.55 0.64
CA VAL A 200 -2.43 -11.99 1.23
C VAL A 200 -3.54 -11.80 0.18
N GLY A 201 -3.20 -11.70 -1.11
CA GLY A 201 -4.18 -11.71 -2.21
C GLY A 201 -5.27 -10.63 -2.11
N ALA A 202 -6.42 -10.87 -2.74
CA ALA A 202 -7.60 -10.02 -2.61
C ALA A 202 -8.39 -10.41 -1.35
N ILE A 203 -8.93 -9.43 -0.62
CA ILE A 203 -9.65 -9.63 0.65
C ILE A 203 -11.08 -9.09 0.53
N TYR A 204 -12.05 -9.86 1.01
CA TYR A 204 -13.47 -9.52 1.01
C TYR A 204 -14.05 -9.69 2.40
N LEU A 205 -14.74 -8.67 2.93
CA LEU A 205 -15.61 -8.80 4.10
C LEU A 205 -16.98 -9.27 3.64
N VAL A 206 -17.40 -10.45 4.10
CA VAL A 206 -18.58 -11.14 3.56
C VAL A 206 -19.71 -11.32 4.56
N SER A 207 -19.46 -11.11 5.86
CA SER A 207 -20.45 -11.26 6.92
C SER A 207 -20.21 -10.24 8.04
N SER A 208 -21.29 -9.88 8.73
CA SER A 208 -21.27 -8.93 9.85
C SER A 208 -20.64 -9.47 11.12
N ASP A 209 -20.31 -10.76 11.17
CA ASP A 209 -19.53 -11.37 12.25
C ASP A 209 -18.01 -11.14 12.08
N GLY A 210 -17.58 -10.57 10.96
CA GLY A 210 -16.17 -10.37 10.63
C GLY A 210 -15.54 -11.51 9.83
N THR A 211 -16.34 -12.41 9.26
CA THR A 211 -15.85 -13.42 8.30
C THR A 211 -15.26 -12.76 7.07
N LEU A 212 -14.05 -13.16 6.71
CA LEU A 212 -13.32 -12.69 5.54
C LEU A 212 -13.09 -13.82 4.53
N VAL A 213 -13.14 -13.49 3.25
CA VAL A 213 -12.72 -14.36 2.15
C VAL A 213 -11.47 -13.79 1.51
N PHE A 214 -10.54 -14.67 1.15
CA PHE A 214 -9.29 -14.33 0.49
C PHE A 214 -9.16 -15.10 -0.81
N VAL A 215 -8.73 -14.41 -1.87
CA VAL A 215 -8.33 -15.02 -3.13
C VAL A 215 -6.83 -14.80 -3.26
N ASN A 216 -6.04 -15.85 -3.06
CA ASN A 216 -4.58 -15.74 -2.99
C ASN A 216 -3.87 -16.68 -3.94
N ASN A 217 -2.62 -16.35 -4.24
CA ASN A 217 -1.69 -17.18 -4.99
C ASN A 217 -0.73 -17.91 -4.03
N PRO A 218 -0.15 -19.05 -4.45
CA PRO A 218 0.98 -19.65 -3.75
C PRO A 218 2.14 -18.66 -3.61
N LEU A 219 2.83 -18.67 -2.47
CA LEU A 219 4.16 -18.07 -2.40
C LEU A 219 5.11 -18.94 -3.23
N VAL A 220 5.63 -18.37 -4.32
CA VAL A 220 6.74 -18.97 -5.03
C VAL A 220 7.96 -18.91 -4.10
N GLN A 221 8.56 -20.05 -3.79
CA GLN A 221 9.86 -20.04 -3.10
C GLN A 221 10.85 -19.31 -4.00
N GLU A 222 11.44 -18.23 -3.50
CA GLU A 222 12.47 -17.49 -4.21
C GLU A 222 13.73 -18.35 -4.35
N ASP A 223 13.78 -19.20 -5.37
CA ASP A 223 14.99 -19.88 -5.79
C ASP A 223 15.94 -18.91 -6.51
N GLY A 224 16.27 -17.78 -5.87
CA GLY A 224 17.38 -16.85 -6.16
C GLY A 224 17.55 -16.30 -7.59
N ARG A 225 16.73 -16.70 -8.57
CA ARG A 225 16.94 -16.43 -9.99
C ARG A 225 15.58 -16.31 -10.68
N SER A 226 15.33 -15.10 -11.23
CA SER A 226 14.19 -14.70 -12.07
C SER A 226 12.99 -14.09 -11.33
N SER A 227 12.94 -12.75 -11.34
CA SER A 227 11.81 -11.89 -10.99
C SER A 227 10.64 -11.92 -11.99
N LYS A 228 10.53 -12.97 -12.82
CA LYS A 228 9.52 -13.09 -13.88
C LYS A 228 8.81 -14.45 -13.92
N ARG A 229 8.82 -15.23 -12.83
CA ARG A 229 8.04 -16.48 -12.80
C ARG A 229 6.59 -16.19 -12.41
N ARG A 230 5.70 -16.48 -13.38
CA ARG A 230 4.24 -16.52 -13.24
C ARG A 230 3.89 -17.38 -12.03
N ASP A 231 2.84 -17.02 -11.30
CA ASP A 231 2.22 -17.82 -10.25
C ASP A 231 2.00 -19.27 -10.76
N GLU A 232 2.86 -20.22 -10.37
CA GLU A 232 2.84 -21.59 -10.93
C GLU A 232 1.74 -22.49 -10.34
N GLY A 233 0.83 -21.94 -9.53
CA GLY A 233 -0.29 -22.68 -8.97
C GLY A 233 -1.61 -21.94 -9.12
N PRO A 234 -2.74 -22.68 -9.19
CA PRO A 234 -4.05 -22.06 -9.23
C PRO A 234 -4.26 -21.22 -7.97
N SER A 235 -4.87 -20.05 -8.12
CA SER A 235 -5.29 -19.27 -6.97
C SER A 235 -6.25 -20.09 -6.10
N GLN A 236 -6.27 -19.79 -4.81
CA GLN A 236 -7.08 -20.51 -3.84
C GLN A 236 -8.02 -19.55 -3.13
N ILE A 237 -9.15 -20.11 -2.70
CA ILE A 237 -10.11 -19.43 -1.85
C ILE A 237 -9.86 -19.85 -0.41
N TRP A 238 -9.63 -18.88 0.46
CA TRP A 238 -9.48 -19.09 1.90
C TRP A 238 -10.52 -18.29 2.65
N VAL A 239 -10.92 -18.80 3.83
CA VAL A 239 -11.87 -18.12 4.71
C VAL A 239 -11.22 -17.92 6.06
N ARG A 240 -11.27 -16.70 6.59
CA ARG A 240 -10.98 -16.42 8.00
C ARG A 240 -12.30 -16.22 8.73
N ARG A 241 -12.55 -17.06 9.72
CA ARG A 241 -13.71 -16.95 10.60
C ARG A 241 -13.51 -15.85 11.67
N PRO A 242 -14.57 -15.41 12.37
CA PRO A 242 -14.46 -14.35 13.39
C PRO A 242 -13.42 -14.64 14.47
N GLU A 243 -13.30 -15.90 14.90
CA GLU A 243 -12.31 -16.36 15.89
C GLU A 243 -10.86 -16.32 15.39
N GLY A 244 -10.62 -15.95 14.13
CA GLY A 244 -9.30 -15.82 13.53
C GLY A 244 -8.79 -17.08 12.84
N LYS A 245 -9.51 -18.20 12.94
CA LYS A 245 -9.15 -19.45 12.24
C LYS A 245 -9.25 -19.26 10.73
N ILE A 246 -8.18 -19.61 10.01
CA ILE A 246 -8.12 -19.60 8.55
C ILE A 246 -8.28 -21.03 8.04
N VAL A 247 -9.13 -21.23 7.03
CA VAL A 247 -9.42 -22.52 6.42
C VAL A 247 -9.47 -22.40 4.90
N LYS A 248 -8.95 -23.41 4.20
CA LYS A 248 -9.00 -23.46 2.74
C LYS A 248 -10.41 -23.82 2.27
N ALA A 249 -11.08 -22.88 1.61
CA ALA A 249 -12.41 -23.07 1.03
C ALA A 249 -12.34 -23.93 -0.24
N GLY A 250 -11.33 -23.72 -1.09
CA GLY A 250 -11.16 -24.48 -2.34
C GLY A 250 -10.02 -23.98 -3.22
N ASP A 251 -9.85 -24.64 -4.35
CA ASP A 251 -8.98 -24.22 -5.44
C ASP A 251 -9.83 -23.50 -6.50
N GLY A 252 -9.44 -22.28 -6.87
CA GLY A 252 -10.18 -21.43 -7.81
C GLY A 252 -9.84 -19.95 -7.63
N PRO A 253 -9.55 -19.20 -8.71
CA PRO A 253 -9.34 -17.75 -8.64
C PRO A 253 -10.64 -16.95 -8.54
N HIS A 254 -11.78 -17.58 -8.78
CA HIS A 254 -13.01 -16.86 -9.06
C HIS A 254 -13.99 -16.91 -7.90
N TYR A 255 -13.81 -15.98 -6.96
CA TYR A 255 -14.81 -15.68 -5.95
C TYR A 255 -16.03 -14.99 -6.58
N GLU A 256 -17.23 -15.52 -6.33
CA GLU A 256 -18.49 -15.01 -6.89
C GLU A 256 -19.32 -14.26 -5.84
N GLY A 257 -19.36 -14.76 -4.59
CA GLY A 257 -20.17 -14.13 -3.56
C GLY A 257 -20.30 -14.95 -2.29
N TYR A 258 -21.12 -14.45 -1.37
CA TYR A 258 -21.42 -15.10 -0.10
C TYR A 258 -22.94 -15.15 0.10
N VAL A 259 -23.50 -16.34 0.22
CA VAL A 259 -24.95 -16.59 0.27
C VAL A 259 -25.24 -17.66 1.32
N ASP A 260 -26.17 -17.39 2.23
CA ASP A 260 -26.64 -18.32 3.27
C ASP A 260 -25.50 -19.01 4.04
N GLY A 261 -24.50 -18.24 4.44
CA GLY A 261 -23.34 -18.75 5.17
C GLY A 261 -22.31 -19.50 4.31
N SER A 262 -22.47 -19.48 2.98
CA SER A 262 -21.62 -20.19 2.03
C SER A 262 -20.85 -19.24 1.14
N VAL A 263 -19.54 -19.47 1.02
CA VAL A 263 -18.67 -18.84 0.02
C VAL A 263 -18.91 -19.53 -1.31
N ILE A 264 -19.32 -18.76 -2.31
CA ILE A 264 -19.55 -19.24 -3.67
C ILE A 264 -18.35 -18.88 -4.53
N TYR A 265 -17.78 -19.88 -5.18
CA TYR A 265 -16.70 -19.73 -6.15
C TYR A 265 -16.88 -20.74 -7.27
N TRP A 266 -16.16 -20.59 -8.37
CA TRP A 266 -16.18 -21.59 -9.44
C TRP A 266 -14.79 -22.11 -9.76
N VAL A 267 -14.75 -23.37 -10.19
CA VAL A 267 -13.51 -24.11 -10.49
C VAL A 267 -13.31 -24.13 -11.99
N GLU A 268 -12.16 -23.64 -12.46
CA GLU A 268 -11.90 -23.47 -13.90
C GLU A 268 -12.01 -24.78 -14.69
N GLY A 269 -11.34 -25.83 -14.21
CA GLY A 269 -11.31 -27.12 -14.92
C GLY A 269 -12.66 -27.82 -15.03
N THR A 270 -13.57 -27.62 -14.07
CA THR A 270 -14.90 -28.25 -14.10
C THR A 270 -16.00 -27.30 -14.53
N ARG A 271 -15.77 -25.98 -14.52
CA ARG A 271 -16.77 -24.93 -14.73
C ARG A 271 -18.03 -25.16 -13.89
N GLN A 272 -17.84 -25.56 -12.64
CA GLN A 272 -18.90 -25.74 -11.66
C GLN A 272 -18.79 -24.69 -10.56
N PHE A 273 -19.93 -24.17 -10.14
CA PHE A 273 -20.03 -23.43 -8.90
C PHE A 273 -19.97 -24.39 -7.71
N ILE A 274 -19.12 -24.04 -6.75
CA ILE A 274 -18.99 -24.73 -5.49
C ILE A 274 -19.42 -23.76 -4.39
N GLY A 275 -20.31 -24.25 -3.51
CA GLY A 275 -20.63 -23.59 -2.26
C GLY A 275 -19.84 -24.22 -1.14
N TYR A 276 -19.00 -23.42 -0.48
CA TYR A 276 -18.30 -23.82 0.74
C TYR A 276 -18.99 -23.20 1.96
N ARG A 277 -19.59 -24.02 2.81
CA ARG A 277 -20.29 -23.57 4.01
C ARG A 277 -19.31 -23.33 5.14
N VAL A 278 -19.27 -22.08 5.63
CA VAL A 278 -18.22 -21.62 6.54
C VAL A 278 -18.28 -22.31 7.89
N ASN A 279 -19.49 -22.59 8.40
CA ASN A 279 -19.68 -23.11 9.76
C ASN A 279 -19.21 -24.57 9.91
N ASP A 280 -19.57 -25.44 8.97
CA ASP A 280 -19.29 -26.88 9.03
C ASP A 280 -18.16 -27.34 8.10
N ASN A 281 -17.57 -26.43 7.32
CA ASN A 281 -16.53 -26.70 6.33
C ASN A 281 -16.97 -27.66 5.21
N THR A 282 -18.27 -27.78 4.96
CA THR A 282 -18.77 -28.64 3.88
C THR A 282 -18.69 -27.96 2.53
N ARG A 283 -18.44 -28.76 1.49
CA ARG A 283 -18.44 -28.31 0.08
C ARG A 283 -19.56 -29.03 -0.65
N ARG A 284 -20.28 -28.31 -1.51
CA ARG A 284 -21.25 -28.89 -2.43
C ARG A 284 -21.20 -28.21 -3.78
N THR A 285 -21.39 -28.99 -4.83
CA THR A 285 -21.64 -28.46 -6.16
C THR A 285 -23.02 -27.83 -6.20
N LEU A 286 -23.10 -26.60 -6.72
CA LEU A 286 -24.36 -25.87 -6.84
C LEU A 286 -24.93 -26.04 -8.24
N HIS A 287 -25.68 -27.11 -8.43
CA HIS A 287 -26.36 -27.38 -9.69
C HIS A 287 -27.40 -26.28 -9.98
N GLY A 288 -27.27 -25.62 -11.13
CA GLY A 288 -28.20 -24.57 -11.56
C GLY A 288 -28.02 -23.20 -10.90
N TYR A 289 -26.97 -22.99 -10.11
CA TYR A 289 -26.65 -21.65 -9.61
C TYR A 289 -26.39 -20.69 -10.77
N ARG A 290 -27.05 -19.54 -10.74
CA ARG A 290 -26.85 -18.44 -11.70
C ARG A 290 -26.32 -17.24 -10.95
N THR A 291 -25.36 -16.55 -11.55
CA THR A 291 -24.80 -15.32 -10.99
C THR A 291 -25.93 -14.27 -10.88
N PRO A 292 -26.06 -13.56 -9.74
CA PRO A 292 -27.11 -12.56 -9.55
C PRO A 292 -27.08 -11.44 -10.59
N LEU A 293 -25.89 -11.17 -11.13
CA LEU A 293 -25.63 -10.10 -12.09
C LEU A 293 -25.98 -10.50 -13.54
N GLY A 294 -26.47 -11.72 -13.79
CA GLY A 294 -26.74 -12.18 -15.15
C GLY A 294 -25.48 -12.22 -16.04
N LEU A 295 -24.31 -12.25 -15.41
CA LEU A 295 -23.02 -12.37 -16.11
C LEU A 295 -22.98 -13.68 -16.92
N PRO A 296 -22.23 -13.73 -18.03
CA PRO A 296 -22.22 -14.88 -18.92
C PRO A 296 -22.03 -16.16 -18.13
N ASP A 297 -23.02 -17.04 -18.26
CA ASP A 297 -23.09 -18.32 -17.59
C ASP A 297 -21.76 -19.04 -17.79
N VAL A 298 -21.02 -19.36 -16.71
CA VAL A 298 -19.74 -20.08 -16.79
C VAL A 298 -19.92 -21.50 -17.34
N THR A 299 -21.17 -21.97 -17.45
CA THR A 299 -21.53 -23.17 -18.20
C THR A 299 -21.61 -22.95 -19.72
N ARG A 300 -21.36 -21.73 -20.20
CA ARG A 300 -21.26 -21.37 -21.61
C ARG A 300 -19.86 -20.82 -21.90
N GLY A 301 -19.24 -21.28 -22.97
CA GLY A 301 -17.93 -20.75 -23.36
C GLY A 301 -17.54 -21.13 -24.77
N VAL A 302 -16.67 -20.33 -25.37
CA VAL A 302 -16.14 -20.60 -26.70
C VAL A 302 -14.86 -21.43 -26.56
N SER A 303 -14.75 -22.52 -27.33
CA SER A 303 -13.53 -23.31 -27.47
C SER A 303 -13.16 -23.47 -28.95
N VAL A 304 -11.92 -23.85 -29.22
CA VAL A 304 -11.54 -24.32 -30.56
C VAL A 304 -12.07 -25.74 -30.74
N SER A 305 -12.65 -26.06 -31.90
CA SER A 305 -13.13 -27.41 -32.19
C SER A 305 -12.00 -28.43 -32.06
N SER A 306 -12.34 -29.66 -31.68
CA SER A 306 -11.34 -30.74 -31.54
C SER A 306 -10.58 -31.04 -32.84
N GLY A 307 -11.18 -30.73 -34.00
CA GLY A 307 -10.55 -30.81 -35.32
C GLY A 307 -9.74 -29.57 -35.73
N GLY A 308 -9.64 -28.54 -34.88
CA GLY A 308 -8.90 -27.30 -35.14
C GLY A 308 -9.49 -26.42 -36.26
N SER A 309 -10.66 -26.75 -36.78
CA SER A 309 -11.25 -26.15 -37.98
C SER A 309 -12.11 -24.92 -37.71
N GLY A 310 -12.49 -24.66 -36.46
CA GLY A 310 -13.37 -23.53 -36.10
C GLY A 310 -13.50 -23.30 -34.61
N MET A 311 -14.39 -22.38 -34.25
CA MET A 311 -14.81 -22.16 -32.86
C MET A 311 -16.15 -22.83 -32.60
N GLU A 312 -16.32 -23.35 -31.39
CA GLU A 312 -17.55 -23.98 -30.92
C GLU A 312 -18.02 -23.29 -29.65
N LEU A 313 -19.32 -23.08 -29.52
CA LEU A 313 -19.95 -22.65 -28.28
C LEU A 313 -20.30 -23.90 -27.49
N GLY A 314 -19.53 -24.15 -26.43
CA GLY A 314 -19.87 -25.15 -25.43
C GLY A 314 -20.99 -24.65 -24.54
N ASN A 315 -22.00 -25.49 -24.32
CA ASN A 315 -23.03 -25.37 -23.29
C ASN A 315 -22.93 -26.60 -22.37
N LYS A 316 -22.81 -26.41 -21.07
CA LYS A 316 -22.83 -27.52 -20.11
C LYS A 316 -24.28 -27.94 -19.84
N VAL A 317 -24.58 -29.22 -20.05
CA VAL A 317 -25.88 -29.83 -19.78
C VAL A 317 -25.65 -30.97 -18.78
N GLY A 318 -25.98 -30.73 -17.51
CA GLY A 318 -25.60 -31.63 -16.42
C GLY A 318 -24.09 -31.64 -16.20
N ASP A 319 -23.49 -32.83 -16.24
CA ASP A 319 -22.03 -33.02 -16.11
C ASP A 319 -21.30 -33.12 -17.45
N SER A 320 -22.01 -33.02 -18.58
CA SER A 320 -21.44 -33.14 -19.93
C SER A 320 -21.45 -31.81 -20.68
N TRP A 321 -20.43 -31.58 -21.50
CA TRP A 321 -20.38 -30.48 -22.45
C TRP A 321 -21.04 -30.86 -23.76
N LYS A 322 -21.92 -29.99 -24.25
CA LYS A 322 -22.45 -30.05 -25.61
C LYS A 322 -21.91 -28.86 -26.38
N TYR A 323 -21.27 -29.12 -27.51
CA TYR A 323 -20.66 -28.09 -28.33
C TYR A 323 -21.49 -27.88 -29.59
N GLU A 324 -21.80 -26.62 -29.89
CA GLU A 324 -22.44 -26.21 -31.13
C GLU A 324 -21.44 -25.39 -31.95
N PRO A 325 -21.21 -25.72 -33.22
CA PRO A 325 -20.32 -24.94 -34.08
C PRO A 325 -20.78 -23.49 -34.15
N LEU A 326 -19.88 -22.55 -33.91
CA LEU A 326 -20.16 -21.15 -34.17
C LEU A 326 -19.98 -20.88 -35.67
N PRO A 327 -20.83 -20.04 -36.28
CA PRO A 327 -20.71 -19.65 -37.68
C PRO A 327 -19.58 -18.61 -37.86
N VAL A 328 -18.40 -18.89 -37.30
CA VAL A 328 -17.20 -18.07 -37.43
C VAL A 328 -16.15 -18.94 -38.10
N THR A 329 -15.79 -18.62 -39.33
CA THR A 329 -14.73 -19.33 -40.04
C THR A 329 -13.38 -18.96 -39.43
N SER A 330 -12.45 -19.91 -39.36
CA SER A 330 -11.08 -19.70 -38.86
C SER A 330 -10.36 -18.53 -39.55
N ALA A 331 -10.72 -18.23 -40.81
CA ALA A 331 -10.28 -17.07 -41.57
C ALA A 331 -10.77 -15.71 -41.03
N GLN A 332 -11.91 -15.64 -40.33
CA GLN A 332 -12.44 -14.41 -39.73
C GLN A 332 -11.79 -14.09 -38.39
N VAL A 333 -11.32 -15.11 -37.65
CA VAL A 333 -10.66 -14.95 -36.34
C VAL A 333 -9.21 -14.48 -36.51
N LEU A 334 -8.48 -15.08 -37.45
CA LEU A 334 -7.07 -14.75 -37.73
C LEU A 334 -6.87 -13.36 -38.36
N LYS A 335 -7.92 -12.72 -38.89
CA LYS A 335 -7.84 -11.36 -39.45
C LYS A 335 -7.93 -10.23 -38.41
N LYS A 336 -8.25 -10.56 -37.16
CA LYS A 336 -8.50 -9.58 -36.08
C LYS A 336 -7.60 -9.75 -34.85
N MET A 337 -6.73 -10.76 -34.84
CA MET A 337 -5.63 -10.90 -33.87
C MET A 337 -4.33 -10.39 -34.50
#